data_AF-A0A381R1P2-F1
#
_entry.id   AF-A0A381R1P2-F1
#
_cell.length_a   1.000
_cell.length_b   1.000
_cell.length_c   1.000
_cell.angle_alpha   90.00
_cell.angle_beta   90.00
_cell.angle_gamma   90.00
#
_symmetry.space_group_name_H-M   'P 1'
#
loop_
_entity.id
_entity.type
_entity.pdbx_description
1 polymer ?
#
loop_
_entity_poly.entity_id
_entity_poly.type
_entity_poly.pdbx_seq_one_letter_code
_entity_poly.pdbx_strand_id
1 'polypeptide(L)'
;MTPDEFAERFNRLLSWEDRYRYLIQLGRKLEPYPEEFRDQDHLVPGCLSQVWLVTVEGSESSEMAFRGDSDAHIVKGLIAALFMIYSGKTPEEILSTDLEGLFERLDLGQHLSVNRRNGFYSMTLKIREHAAQAVAAT
;
A
#
# COMPACT_ATOMS: atom_id res chain seq x y z
N MET A 1 8.91 -1.86 -10.73
CA MET A 1 9.05 -3.14 -10.00
C MET A 1 7.70 -3.82 -10.04
N THR A 2 7.63 -5.08 -10.44
CA THR A 2 6.36 -5.82 -10.48
C THR A 2 5.98 -6.33 -9.08
N PRO A 3 4.69 -6.66 -8.84
CA PRO A 3 4.29 -7.33 -7.60
C PRO A 3 5.10 -8.62 -7.33
N ASP A 4 5.39 -9.39 -8.38
CA ASP A 4 6.16 -10.64 -8.30
C ASP A 4 7.61 -10.40 -7.91
N GLU A 5 8.27 -9.42 -8.52
CA GLU A 5 9.64 -9.04 -8.15
C GLU A 5 9.74 -8.62 -6.68
N PHE A 6 8.75 -7.86 -6.20
CA PHE A 6 8.69 -7.46 -4.79
C PHE A 6 8.48 -8.66 -3.88
N ALA A 7 7.52 -9.54 -4.20
CA ALA A 7 7.23 -10.74 -3.42
C ALA A 7 8.42 -11.69 -3.37
N GLU A 8 9.10 -11.93 -4.49
CA GLU A 8 10.32 -12.74 -4.52
C GLU A 8 11.41 -12.17 -3.59
N ARG A 9 11.65 -10.86 -3.65
CA ARG A 9 12.63 -10.20 -2.78
C ARG A 9 12.24 -10.29 -1.31
N PHE A 10 10.96 -10.11 -1.01
CA PHE A 10 10.42 -10.21 0.34
C PHE A 10 10.55 -11.64 0.91
N ASN A 11 10.27 -12.64 0.09
CA ASN A 11 10.28 -14.05 0.49
C ASN A 11 11.68 -14.65 0.62
N ARG A 12 12.72 -14.03 0.04
CA ARG A 12 14.14 -14.37 0.29
C ARG A 12 14.58 -14.12 1.73
N LEU A 13 13.84 -13.32 2.50
CA LEU A 13 14.08 -13.15 3.92
C LEU A 13 13.70 -14.44 4.65
N LEU A 14 14.71 -15.06 5.28
CA LEU A 14 14.65 -16.43 5.83
C LEU A 14 13.71 -16.58 7.03
N SER A 15 13.51 -15.52 7.81
CA SER A 15 12.67 -15.53 9.00
C SER A 15 11.54 -14.52 8.93
N TRP A 16 10.43 -14.83 9.61
CA TRP A 16 9.34 -13.87 9.81
C TRP A 16 9.84 -12.60 10.53
N GLU A 17 10.77 -12.74 11.47
CA GLU A 17 11.32 -11.61 12.20
C GLU A 17 12.06 -10.64 11.25
N ASP A 18 12.81 -11.15 10.29
CA ASP A 18 13.49 -10.33 9.29
C ASP A 18 12.50 -9.65 8.34
N ARG A 19 11.45 -10.35 7.91
CA ARG A 19 10.35 -9.78 7.13
C ARG A 19 9.64 -8.66 7.88
N TYR A 20 9.35 -8.87 9.17
CA TYR A 20 8.74 -7.87 10.03
C TYR A 20 9.64 -6.63 10.16
N ARG A 21 10.93 -6.82 10.50
CA ARG A 21 11.90 -5.71 10.59
C ARG A 21 12.01 -4.96 9.26
N TYR A 22 12.02 -5.68 8.14
CA TYR A 22 12.05 -5.08 6.81
C TYR A 22 10.82 -4.20 6.55
N LEU A 23 9.60 -4.67 6.86
CA LEU A 23 8.38 -3.85 6.78
C LEU A 23 8.49 -2.59 7.64
N ILE A 24 8.96 -2.71 8.89
CA ILE A 24 9.15 -1.54 9.77
C ILE A 24 10.15 -0.54 9.15
N GLN A 25 11.24 -1.02 8.54
CA GLN A 25 12.19 -0.15 7.86
C GLN A 25 11.60 0.53 6.63
N LEU A 26 10.78 -0.18 5.83
CA LEU A 26 10.07 0.41 4.70
C LEU A 26 9.11 1.52 5.18
N GLY A 27 8.32 1.24 6.22
CA GLY A 27 7.37 2.20 6.78
C GLY A 27 8.04 3.46 7.35
N ARG A 28 9.28 3.36 7.83
CA ARG A 28 10.08 4.52 8.29
C ARG A 28 10.62 5.39 7.15
N LYS A 29 10.68 4.84 5.93
CA LYS A 29 11.14 5.55 4.73
C LYS A 29 9.99 6.20 3.96
N LEU A 30 8.75 6.01 4.39
CA LEU A 30 7.62 6.75 3.84
C LEU A 30 7.89 8.24 3.98
N GLU A 31 7.62 8.97 2.90
CA GLU A 31 7.66 10.42 2.95
C GLU A 31 6.60 10.95 3.94
N PRO A 32 6.86 12.09 4.59
CA PRO A 32 5.90 12.70 5.49
C PRO A 32 4.54 12.87 4.83
N TYR A 33 3.49 12.52 5.56
CA TYR A 33 2.13 12.72 5.08
C TYR A 33 1.73 14.19 5.19
N PRO A 34 1.12 14.79 4.15
CA PRO A 34 0.72 16.19 4.22
C PRO A 34 -0.45 16.36 5.21
N GLU A 35 -0.25 17.20 6.22
CA GLU A 35 -1.23 17.36 7.30
C GLU A 35 -2.55 17.99 6.83
N GLU A 36 -2.55 18.74 5.72
CA GLU A 36 -3.80 19.24 5.11
C GLU A 36 -4.75 18.12 4.65
N PHE A 37 -4.23 16.91 4.41
CA PHE A 37 -5.02 15.75 4.01
C PHE A 37 -5.27 14.79 5.18
N ARG A 38 -4.98 15.19 6.43
CA ARG A 38 -5.27 14.37 7.62
C ARG A 38 -6.71 14.62 8.09
N ASP A 39 -7.66 14.35 7.22
CA ASP A 39 -9.09 14.56 7.43
C ASP A 39 -9.88 13.23 7.30
N GLN A 40 -11.21 13.32 7.28
CA GLN A 40 -12.09 12.15 7.13
C GLN A 40 -12.18 11.67 5.68
N ASP A 41 -11.95 12.52 4.69
CA ASP A 41 -12.10 12.18 3.27
C ASP A 41 -10.94 11.28 2.79
N HIS A 42 -9.77 11.44 3.41
CA HIS A 42 -8.57 10.63 3.15
C HIS A 42 -8.40 9.45 4.11
N LEU A 43 -9.30 9.29 5.09
CA LEU A 43 -9.25 8.17 6.03
C LEU A 43 -9.65 6.86 5.32
N VAL A 44 -8.84 5.81 5.49
CA VAL A 44 -9.13 4.48 4.92
C VAL A 44 -10.01 3.70 5.89
N PRO A 45 -11.27 3.39 5.52
CA PRO A 45 -12.19 2.67 6.40
C PRO A 45 -11.82 1.18 6.54
N GLY A 46 -12.17 0.58 7.67
CA GLY A 46 -12.00 -0.86 7.93
C GLY A 46 -10.62 -1.29 8.45
N CYS A 47 -9.70 -0.34 8.66
CA CYS A 47 -8.47 -0.57 9.39
C CYS A 47 -8.71 -0.41 10.90
N LEU A 48 -8.15 -1.31 11.73
CA LEU A 48 -8.19 -1.16 13.19
C LEU A 48 -7.32 0.01 13.66
N SER A 49 -6.14 0.14 13.07
CA SER A 49 -5.29 1.33 13.16
C SER A 49 -5.83 2.41 12.24
N GLN A 50 -5.65 3.68 12.60
CA GLN A 50 -5.97 4.76 11.66
C GLN A 50 -4.99 4.72 10.50
N VAL A 51 -5.52 4.90 9.29
CA VAL A 51 -4.74 4.98 8.05
C VAL A 51 -5.28 6.12 7.22
N TRP A 52 -4.38 7.00 6.76
CA TRP A 52 -4.70 8.03 5.79
C TRP A 52 -3.98 7.74 4.47
N LEU A 53 -4.64 8.05 3.36
CA LEU A 53 -4.09 7.87 2.02
C LEU A 53 -4.58 8.98 1.10
N VAL A 54 -3.64 9.64 0.42
CA VAL A 54 -3.92 10.65 -0.60
C VAL A 54 -3.16 10.33 -1.89
N THR A 55 -3.81 10.57 -3.03
CA THR A 55 -3.17 10.51 -4.34
C THR A 55 -2.42 11.81 -4.59
N VAL A 56 -1.19 11.71 -5.07
CA VAL A 56 -0.37 12.84 -5.50
C VAL A 56 0.07 12.63 -6.94
N GLU A 57 0.52 13.70 -7.60
CA GLU A 57 1.04 13.61 -8.96
C GLU A 57 2.22 12.63 -9.05
N GLY A 58 2.19 11.78 -10.08
CA GLY A 58 3.29 10.87 -10.40
C GLY A 58 4.53 11.60 -10.91
N SER A 59 5.57 10.82 -11.24
CA SER A 59 6.79 11.39 -11.84
C SER A 59 6.53 11.84 -13.27
N GLU A 60 5.71 11.07 -13.98
CA GLU A 60 5.17 11.37 -15.29
C GLU A 60 3.68 11.75 -15.17
N SER A 61 3.15 12.54 -16.12
CA SER A 61 1.78 13.06 -16.06
C SER A 61 0.68 11.99 -16.09
N SER A 62 0.98 10.81 -16.64
CA SER A 62 0.06 9.66 -16.70
C SER A 62 0.16 8.72 -15.51
N GLU A 63 1.15 8.92 -14.63
CA GLU A 63 1.38 8.04 -13.48
C GLU A 63 0.68 8.56 -12.22
N MET A 64 0.24 7.62 -11.40
CA MET A 64 -0.25 7.92 -10.06
C MET A 64 0.84 7.67 -9.03
N ALA A 65 0.90 8.54 -8.02
CA ALA A 65 1.67 8.32 -6.81
C ALA A 65 0.78 8.52 -5.57
N PHE A 66 1.27 8.07 -4.43
CA PHE A 66 0.49 8.05 -3.19
C PHE A 66 1.33 8.50 -2.00
N ARG A 67 0.68 9.17 -1.05
CA ARG A 67 1.18 9.39 0.31
C ARG A 67 0.25 8.71 1.30
N GLY A 68 0.80 8.18 2.37
CA GLY A 68 -0.01 7.52 3.39
C GLY A 68 0.70 7.45 4.72
N ASP A 69 -0.11 7.41 5.78
CA ASP A 69 0.34 7.35 7.15
C ASP A 69 -0.54 6.43 7.99
N SER A 70 -0.03 6.00 9.13
CA SER A 70 -0.79 5.24 10.12
C SER A 70 -0.27 5.46 11.54
N ASP A 71 -1.13 5.36 12.53
CA ASP A 71 -0.72 5.34 13.95
C ASP A 71 0.03 4.05 14.35
N ALA A 72 0.06 3.01 13.49
CA ALA A 72 0.75 1.75 13.73
C ALA A 72 1.97 1.53 12.82
N HIS A 73 3.15 1.27 13.41
CA HIS A 73 4.38 1.08 12.64
C HIS A 73 4.34 -0.08 11.64
N ILE A 74 3.73 -1.21 12.00
CA ILE A 74 3.59 -2.34 11.07
C ILE A 74 2.69 -1.99 9.89
N VAL A 75 1.67 -1.17 10.12
CA VAL A 75 0.74 -0.75 9.07
C VAL A 75 1.41 0.26 8.14
N LYS A 76 2.26 1.17 8.65
CA LYS A 76 3.17 1.95 7.79
C LYS A 76 4.04 1.07 6.89
N GLY A 77 4.51 -0.07 7.39
CA GLY A 77 5.26 -1.04 6.59
C GLY A 77 4.42 -1.66 5.46
N LEU A 78 3.15 -1.97 5.73
CA LEU A 78 2.22 -2.47 4.72
C LEU A 78 1.85 -1.41 3.68
N ILE A 79 1.67 -0.15 4.10
CA ILE A 79 1.49 1.01 3.20
C ILE A 79 2.68 1.11 2.25
N ALA A 80 3.90 1.06 2.79
CA ALA A 80 5.12 1.15 1.99
C ALA A 80 5.24 -0.01 0.98
N ALA A 81 4.87 -1.23 1.37
CA ALA A 81 4.83 -2.37 0.46
C ALA A 81 3.84 -2.13 -0.70
N LEU A 82 2.65 -1.61 -0.42
CA LEU A 82 1.67 -1.25 -1.45
C LEU A 82 2.20 -0.16 -2.39
N PHE A 83 2.86 0.88 -1.86
CA PHE A 83 3.40 1.97 -2.69
C PHE A 83 4.53 1.50 -3.59
N MET A 84 5.35 0.53 -3.15
CA MET A 84 6.36 -0.08 -4.01
C MET A 84 5.75 -0.84 -5.21
N ILE A 85 4.48 -1.22 -5.12
CA ILE A 85 3.75 -1.97 -6.14
C ILE A 85 2.92 -1.04 -7.02
N TYR A 86 2.34 0.02 -6.47
CA TYR A 86 1.34 0.85 -7.15
C TYR A 86 1.84 2.23 -7.58
N SER A 87 2.80 2.84 -6.88
CA SER A 87 3.29 4.16 -7.26
C SER A 87 4.11 4.10 -8.55
N GLY A 88 3.95 5.10 -9.42
CA GLY A 88 4.59 5.15 -10.73
C GLY A 88 3.93 4.26 -11.78
N LYS A 89 2.65 3.91 -11.58
CA LYS A 89 1.83 3.17 -12.54
C LYS A 89 0.69 4.03 -13.05
N THR A 90 0.22 3.74 -14.26
CA THR A 90 -1.01 4.37 -14.76
C THR A 90 -2.24 3.83 -14.02
N PRO A 91 -3.37 4.56 -14.03
CA PRO A 91 -4.62 4.06 -13.48
C PRO A 91 -5.02 2.68 -14.00
N GLU A 92 -4.85 2.41 -15.30
CA GLU A 92 -5.16 1.12 -15.93
C GLU A 92 -4.27 -0.01 -15.41
N GLU A 93 -2.97 0.25 -15.26
CA GLU A 93 -2.01 -0.72 -14.71
C GLU A 93 -2.35 -1.07 -13.25
N ILE A 94 -2.73 -0.08 -12.46
CA ILE A 94 -3.20 -0.29 -11.07
C ILE A 94 -4.45 -1.19 -11.07
N LEU A 95 -5.42 -0.90 -11.94
CA LEU A 95 -6.66 -1.68 -12.04
C LEU A 95 -6.45 -3.10 -12.58
N SER A 96 -5.40 -3.32 -13.39
CA SER A 96 -5.03 -4.64 -13.92
C SER A 96 -4.23 -5.51 -12.94
N THR A 97 -3.74 -4.93 -11.83
CA THR A 97 -2.93 -5.66 -10.84
C THR A 97 -3.80 -6.65 -10.03
N ASP A 98 -3.37 -7.91 -9.94
CA ASP A 98 -4.01 -8.99 -9.16
C ASP A 98 -3.91 -8.72 -7.64
N LEU A 99 -5.07 -8.52 -7.01
CA LEU A 99 -5.19 -8.17 -5.59
C LEU A 99 -5.16 -9.38 -4.67
N GLU A 100 -5.91 -10.42 -5.03
CA GLU A 100 -6.12 -11.59 -4.18
C GLU A 100 -4.80 -12.34 -4.03
N GLY A 101 -4.05 -12.45 -5.14
CA GLY A 101 -2.73 -13.05 -5.11
C GLY A 101 -1.70 -12.23 -4.34
N LEU A 102 -1.85 -10.91 -4.20
CA LEU A 102 -0.76 -10.09 -3.67
C LEU A 102 -0.43 -10.38 -2.20
N PHE A 103 -1.45 -10.44 -1.34
CA PHE A 103 -1.24 -10.68 0.09
C PHE A 103 -0.73 -12.10 0.35
N GLU A 104 -1.17 -13.07 -0.45
CA GLU A 104 -0.73 -14.46 -0.41
C GLU A 104 0.71 -14.61 -0.91
N ARG A 105 1.07 -13.95 -2.03
CA ARG A 105 2.44 -13.93 -2.57
C ARG A 105 3.44 -13.34 -1.58
N LEU A 106 3.02 -12.39 -0.74
CA LEU A 106 3.86 -11.83 0.32
C LEU A 106 3.95 -12.72 1.57
N ASP A 107 3.23 -13.85 1.60
CA ASP A 107 3.22 -14.81 2.71
C ASP A 107 2.98 -14.14 4.09
N LEU A 108 2.15 -13.10 4.08
CA LEU A 108 1.83 -12.32 5.29
C LEU A 108 0.71 -12.99 6.10
N GLY A 109 -0.12 -13.80 5.44
CA GLY A 109 -1.34 -14.34 6.04
C GLY A 109 -1.14 -15.25 7.22
N GLN A 110 -0.01 -15.95 7.31
CA GLN A 110 0.31 -16.81 8.45
C GLN A 110 0.83 -16.03 9.68
N HIS A 111 1.19 -14.75 9.49
CA HIS A 111 1.91 -13.98 10.50
C HIS A 111 1.23 -12.66 10.90
N LEU A 112 0.27 -12.18 10.11
CA LEU A 112 -0.57 -11.04 10.48
C LEU A 112 -1.93 -11.50 11.04
N SER A 113 -2.45 -10.75 12.01
CA SER A 113 -3.82 -10.92 12.47
C SER A 113 -4.82 -10.66 11.36
N VAL A 114 -6.03 -11.21 11.50
CA VAL A 114 -7.15 -10.98 10.58
C VAL A 114 -7.41 -9.48 10.37
N ASN A 115 -7.34 -8.68 11.43
CA ASN A 115 -7.54 -7.23 11.34
C ASN A 115 -6.49 -6.54 10.45
N ARG A 116 -5.22 -6.99 10.50
CA ARG A 116 -4.16 -6.45 9.63
C ARG A 116 -4.32 -6.89 8.18
N ARG A 117 -4.78 -8.12 7.95
CA ARG A 117 -5.15 -8.60 6.62
C ARG A 117 -6.28 -7.77 6.03
N ASN A 118 -7.34 -7.53 6.80
CA ASN A 118 -8.46 -6.70 6.36
C ASN A 118 -8.02 -5.26 6.06
N GLY A 119 -7.19 -4.67 6.93
CA GLY A 119 -6.64 -3.34 6.68
C GLY A 119 -5.79 -3.27 5.39
N PHE A 120 -5.00 -4.30 5.10
CA PHE A 120 -4.25 -4.39 3.83
C PHE A 120 -5.17 -4.37 2.61
N TYR A 121 -6.27 -5.14 2.65
CA TYR A 121 -7.27 -5.14 1.59
C TYR A 121 -8.00 -3.80 1.48
N SER A 122 -8.39 -3.18 2.59
CA SER A 122 -9.00 -1.84 2.60
C SER A 122 -8.12 -0.79 1.92
N MET A 123 -6.82 -0.76 2.23
CA MET A 123 -5.87 0.16 1.60
C MET A 123 -5.75 -0.09 0.09
N THR A 124 -5.71 -1.36 -0.30
CA THR A 124 -5.64 -1.77 -1.70
C THR A 124 -6.88 -1.35 -2.49
N LEU A 125 -8.08 -1.53 -1.91
CA LEU A 125 -9.34 -1.09 -2.51
C LEU A 125 -9.38 0.43 -2.66
N LYS A 126 -8.90 1.19 -1.67
CA LYS A 126 -8.84 2.66 -1.74
C LYS A 126 -7.95 3.16 -2.89
N ILE A 127 -6.77 2.55 -3.07
CA ILE A 127 -5.87 2.87 -4.19
C ILE A 127 -6.58 2.64 -5.54
N ARG A 128 -7.31 1.52 -5.68
CA ARG A 128 -8.05 1.22 -6.90
C ARG A 128 -9.24 2.11 -7.14
N GLU A 129 -9.93 2.53 -6.09
CA GLU A 129 -11.00 3.52 -6.18
C GLU A 129 -10.44 4.81 -6.80
N HIS A 130 -9.31 5.30 -6.30
CA HIS A 130 -8.66 6.50 -6.85
C HIS A 130 -8.24 6.29 -8.31
N ALA A 131 -7.72 5.10 -8.66
CA ALA A 131 -7.38 4.78 -10.04
C ALA A 131 -8.61 4.74 -10.96
N ALA A 132 -9.71 4.13 -10.53
CA ALA A 132 -10.96 4.10 -11.29
C ALA A 132 -11.52 5.50 -11.54
N GLN A 133 -11.43 6.39 -10.54
CA GLN A 133 -11.83 7.79 -10.68
C GLN A 133 -10.95 8.55 -11.69
N ALA A 134 -9.64 8.29 -11.71
CA ALA A 134 -8.73 8.90 -12.67
C ALA A 134 -9.02 8.46 -14.12
N VAL A 135 -9.33 7.18 -14.35
CA VAL A 135 -9.78 6.68 -15.67
C VAL A 135 -11.07 7.37 -16.10
N ALA A 136 -12.05 7.50 -15.20
CA ALA A 136 -13.35 8.08 -15.52
C ALA A 136 -13.31 9.60 -15.77
N ALA A 137 -12.24 10.28 -15.34
CA ALA A 137 -12.04 11.72 -15.54
C ALA A 137 -11.34 12.06 -16.87
N THR A 138 -10.92 11.06 -17.65
CA THR A 138 -10.28 11.20 -18.96
C THR A 138 -11.32 11.10 -20.08
#